data_AF-A0A9E4CFP6-F1
#
_entry.id   AF-A0A9E4CFP6-F1
#
_cell.length_a   1.000
_cell.length_b   1.000
_cell.length_c   1.000
_cell.angle_alpha   90.00
_cell.angle_beta   90.00
_cell.angle_gamma   90.00
#
_symmetry.space_group_name_H-M   'P 1'
#
loop_
_entity.id
_entity.type
_entity.pdbx_description
1 polymer ?
#
loop_
_entity_poly.entity_id
_entity_poly.type
_entity_poly.pdbx_seq_one_letter_code
_entity_poly.pdbx_strand_id
1 'polypeptide(L)' 'MSADLIITNAQIYTMDPAHPTAEAFAIRDGKFLAVGSAADMEAHRGLNTERLDLNGAPVLPGLTDA' A
#
# COMPACT_ATOMS: atom_id res chain seq x y z
N MET A 1 -4.38 12.97 -6.10
CA MET A 1 -5.43 12.00 -6.50
C MET A 1 -5.72 11.14 -5.28
N SER A 2 -6.99 11.02 -4.84
CA SER A 2 -7.31 10.28 -3.61
C SER A 2 -7.32 8.76 -3.79
N ALA A 3 -7.10 7.96 -2.77
CA ALA A 3 -7.19 6.51 -2.85
C ALA A 3 -8.62 6.02 -2.54
N ASP A 4 -8.95 4.81 -2.99
CA ASP A 4 -10.12 4.08 -2.49
C ASP A 4 -9.76 3.38 -1.18
N LEU A 5 -8.55 2.84 -1.09
CA LEU A 5 -8.00 2.17 0.10
C LEU A 5 -6.55 2.61 0.36
N ILE A 6 -6.24 2.87 1.62
CA ILE A 6 -4.88 3.06 2.13
C ILE A 6 -4.60 1.97 3.17
N ILE A 7 -3.51 1.23 2.97
CA ILE A 7 -2.94 0.29 3.93
C ILE A 7 -1.79 0.96 4.65
N THR A 8 -1.73 0.82 5.98
CA THR A 8 -0.61 1.31 6.81
C THR A 8 -0.14 0.25 7.80
N ASN A 9 1.05 0.48 8.38
CA ASN A 9 1.64 -0.36 9.43
C ASN A 9 1.70 -1.83 8.98
N ALA A 10 2.30 -2.05 7.81
CA ALA A 10 2.43 -3.36 7.20
C ALA A 10 3.91 -3.66 6.90
N GLN A 11 4.26 -4.93 6.73
CA GLN A 11 5.55 -5.31 6.15
C GLN A 11 5.34 -5.71 4.69
N ILE A 12 5.43 -4.75 3.78
CA ILE A 12 5.12 -4.96 2.36
C ILE A 12 6.38 -5.38 1.62
N TYR A 13 6.30 -6.46 0.86
CA TYR A 13 7.36 -6.92 -0.03
C TYR A 13 7.01 -6.57 -1.49
N THR A 14 7.75 -5.66 -2.11
CA THR A 14 7.39 -5.07 -3.41
C THR A 14 7.93 -5.87 -4.61
N MET A 15 8.97 -6.68 -4.38
CA MET A 15 9.81 -7.30 -5.42
C MET A 15 10.53 -6.31 -6.36
N ASP A 16 10.57 -5.02 -6.02
CA ASP A 16 11.44 -4.03 -6.66
C ASP A 16 12.82 -4.06 -5.99
N PRO A 17 13.92 -4.40 -6.71
CA PRO A 17 15.27 -4.39 -6.13
C PRO A 17 15.71 -3.02 -5.57
N ALA A 18 15.19 -1.91 -6.08
CA ALA A 18 15.51 -0.57 -5.59
C ALA A 18 14.79 -0.24 -4.28
N HIS A 19 13.58 -0.78 -4.09
CA HIS A 19 12.72 -0.51 -2.94
C HIS A 19 12.07 -1.81 -2.47
N PRO A 20 12.84 -2.78 -1.94
CA PRO A 20 12.37 -4.15 -1.73
C PRO A 20 11.25 -4.26 -0.68
N THR A 21 11.15 -3.27 0.21
CA THR A 21 10.17 -3.22 1.29
C THR A 21 9.52 -1.85 1.43
N ALA A 22 8.28 -1.82 1.91
CA ALA A 22 7.55 -0.61 2.29
C ALA A 22 6.65 -0.85 3.52
N GLU A 23 6.10 0.22 4.09
CA GLU A 23 5.22 0.15 5.27
C GLU A 23 3.76 0.55 5.02
N ALA A 24 3.50 1.18 3.87
CA ALA A 24 2.18 1.62 3.46
C ALA A 24 2.01 1.65 1.93
N PHE A 25 0.77 1.56 1.46
CA PHE A 25 0.43 1.82 0.07
C PHE A 25 -0.99 2.37 -0.09
N ALA A 26 -1.24 3.00 -1.23
CA ALA A 26 -2.51 3.57 -1.63
C ALA A 26 -2.95 2.96 -2.96
N ILE A 27 -4.20 2.50 -3.05
CA ILE A 27 -4.78 1.98 -4.29
C ILE A 27 -6.01 2.78 -4.71
N ARG A 28 -6.21 2.86 -6.03
CA ARG A 28 -7.45 3.33 -6.66
C ARG A 28 -7.76 2.45 -7.86
N ASP A 29 -9.02 2.05 -8.02
CA ASP A 29 -9.49 1.25 -9.15
C ASP A 29 -8.61 0.00 -9.39
N GLY A 30 -8.18 -0.64 -8.30
CA GLY A 30 -7.32 -1.84 -8.34
C GLY A 30 -5.85 -1.59 -8.73
N LYS A 31 -5.40 -0.33 -8.81
CA LYS A 31 -4.02 0.06 -9.16
C LYS A 31 -3.35 0.82 -8.03
N PHE A 32 -2.05 0.62 -7.87
CA PHE A 32 -1.23 1.39 -6.94
C PHE A 32 -1.10 2.84 -7.39
N LEU A 33 -1.46 3.77 -6.50
CA LEU A 33 -1.15 5.20 -6.65
C LEU A 33 0.23 5.52 -6.07
N ALA A 34 0.57 4.89 -4.94
CA ALA A 34 1.85 5.05 -4.26
C ALA A 34 2.14 3.83 -3.37
N VAL A 35 3.42 3.56 -3.14
CA VAL A 35 3.95 2.56 -2.20
C VAL A 35 5.14 3.20 -1.48
N GLY A 36 5.17 3.17 -0.15
CA GLY A 36 6.19 3.89 0.61
C GLY A 36 5.90 3.97 2.12
N SER A 37 6.10 5.15 2.69
CA SER A 37 5.83 5.42 4.10
C SER A 37 4.36 5.74 4.36
N ALA A 38 3.91 5.61 5.61
CA ALA A 38 2.56 6.01 6.00
C ALA A 38 2.31 7.52 5.74
N ALA A 39 3.36 8.34 5.90
CA ALA A 39 3.29 9.78 5.64
C ALA A 39 3.05 10.09 4.15
N ASP A 40 3.65 9.33 3.23
CA ASP A 40 3.45 9.50 1.79
C ASP A 40 2.00 9.24 1.39
N MET A 41 1.31 8.34 2.11
CA MET A 41 -0.08 7.98 1.81
C MET A 41 -1.09 9.06 2.21
N GLU A 42 -0.75 9.94 3.15
CA GLU A 42 -1.66 11.00 3.59
C GLU A 42 -1.99 11.99 2.47
N ALA A 43 -1.07 12.20 1.51
CA ALA A 43 -1.32 13.00 0.30
C ALA A 43 -2.40 12.39 -0.63
N HIS A 44 -2.68 11.10 -0.45
CA HIS A 44 -3.71 10.36 -1.20
C HIS A 44 -4.99 10.17 -0.39
N ARG A 45 -5.11 10.71 0.83
CA ARG A 45 -6.33 10.58 1.61
C ARG A 45 -7.44 11.47 1.05
N GLY A 46 -8.60 10.88 0.80
CA GLY A 46 -9.84 11.56 0.41
C GLY A 46 -10.99 11.25 1.37
N LEU A 47 -12.14 11.90 1.12
CA LEU A 47 -13.34 11.76 1.96
C LEU A 47 -13.88 10.32 2.03
N ASN A 48 -13.72 9.55 0.95
CA ASN A 48 -14.22 8.18 0.83
C ASN A 48 -13.11 7.12 0.92
N THR A 49 -11.90 7.52 1.29
CA THR A 49 -10.77 6.59 1.37
C THR A 49 -10.93 5.71 2.61
N GLU A 50 -11.01 4.40 2.41
CA GLU A 50 -10.91 3.43 3.49
C GLU A 50 -9.46 3.38 3.98
N ARG A 51 -9.28 3.25 5.30
CA ARG A 51 -7.97 3.11 5.93
C ARG A 51 -7.93 1.84 6.75
N LEU A 52 -6.95 1.00 6.49
CA LEU A 52 -6.75 -0.24 7.21
C LEU A 52 -5.32 -0.31 7.75
N ASP A 53 -5.21 -0.45 9.06
CA ASP A 53 -3.97 -0.74 9.77
C ASP A 53 -3.81 -2.26 9.83
N LEU A 54 -2.67 -2.77 9.34
CA LEU A 54 -2.42 -4.21 9.30
C LEU A 54 -1.64 -4.73 10.52
N ASN A 55 -1.39 -3.89 11.54
CA ASN A 55 -0.71 -4.28 12.79
C ASN A 55 0.61 -5.03 12.58
N GLY A 56 1.40 -4.59 11.60
CA GLY A 56 2.69 -5.17 11.22
C GLY A 56 2.58 -6.46 10.39
N ALA A 57 1.37 -6.86 9.96
CA ALA A 57 1.21 -8.07 9.16
C ALA A 57 1.93 -7.96 7.79
N PRO A 58 2.47 -9.09 7.28
CA PRO A 58 3.17 -9.09 6.00
C PRO A 58 2.17 -8.98 4.84
N VAL A 59 2.57 -8.23 3.82
CA VAL A 59 1.87 -8.14 2.53
C VAL A 59 2.81 -8.64 1.43
N LEU A 60 2.37 -9.65 0.70
CA LEU A 60 3.11 -10.27 -0.39
C LEU A 60 2.40 -9.95 -1.72
N PRO A 61 3.14 -9.93 -2.85
CA PRO A 61 2.50 -9.94 -4.16
C PRO A 61 1.59 -11.16 -4.31
N GLY A 62 0.54 -11.00 -5.13
CA GLY A 62 -0.33 -12.12 -5.46
C GLY A 62 0.47 -13.31 -6.00
N LEU A 63 0.22 -14.49 -5.46
CA LEU A 63 0.87 -15.72 -5.92
C LEU A 63 0.30 -16.11 -7.29
N THR A 64 1.18 -16.46 -8.22
CA THR A 64 0.82 -16.97 -9.54
C THR A 64 1.41 -18.36 -9.72
N ASP A 65 0.60 -19.32 -10.15
CA ASP A 65 1.01 -20.67 -10.54
C ASP A 65 1.00 -20.77 -12.08
N ALA A 66 1.92 -21.56 -12.66
CA ALA A 66 2.23 -21.57 -14.08
C ALA A 66 1.89 -22.90 -14.77
#